data_AF-A0A382D2Y3-F1
#
_entry.id   AF-A0A382D2Y3-F1
#
_cell.length_a   1.000
_cell.length_b   1.000
_cell.length_c   1.000
_cell.angle_alpha   90.00
_cell.angle_beta   90.00
_cell.angle_gamma   90.00
#
_symmetry.space_group_name_H-M   'P 1'
#
loop_
_entity.id
_entity.type
_entity.pdbx_description
1 polymer ?
#
loop_
_entity_poly.entity_id
_entity_poly.type
_entity_poly.pdbx_seq_one_letter_code
_entity_poly.pdbx_strand_id
1 'polypeptide(L)'
;MAEKTFNLHFGSGIVAEEAQASDEYKVSTIQLLSFTEGPASGRHAVRFCYYSHRGTFQRSPLILDESSISDLRREVKACPKLHALLSKLVE
;
A
#
# COMPACT_ATOMS: atom_id res chain seq x y z
N MET A 1 15.65 -6.29 8.80
CA MET A 1 15.33 -5.38 7.68
C MET A 1 14.82 -4.09 8.30
N ALA A 2 15.26 -2.93 7.81
CA ALA A 2 14.79 -1.65 8.35
C ALA A 2 13.30 -1.45 8.02
N GLU A 3 12.55 -0.89 8.96
CA GLU A 3 11.12 -0.61 8.81
C GLU A 3 10.92 0.53 7.79
N LYS A 4 10.00 0.34 6.82
CA LYS A 4 9.68 1.38 5.83
C LYS A 4 8.86 2.47 6.51
N THR A 5 9.29 3.71 6.42
CA THR A 5 8.57 4.87 6.98
C THR A 5 7.91 5.71 5.89
N PHE A 6 6.96 6.55 6.30
CA PHE A 6 6.36 7.57 5.43
C PHE A 6 6.22 8.89 6.19
N ASN A 7 6.15 9.98 5.42
CA ASN A 7 5.89 11.32 5.95
C ASN A 7 4.89 12.03 5.04
N LEU A 8 3.76 12.46 5.61
CA LEU A 8 2.70 13.21 4.95
C LEU A 8 2.44 14.51 5.72
N HIS A 9 1.84 15.49 5.06
CA HIS A 9 1.59 16.82 5.64
C HIS A 9 0.72 16.81 6.91
N PHE A 10 -0.02 15.73 7.17
CA PHE A 10 -0.89 15.55 8.35
C PHE A 10 -0.42 14.43 9.29
N GLY A 11 0.78 13.90 9.10
CA GLY A 11 1.37 12.90 10.00
C GLY A 11 2.38 11.99 9.33
N SER A 12 3.16 11.30 10.15
CA SER A 12 4.20 10.35 9.75
C SER A 12 4.02 9.02 10.47
N GLY A 13 4.72 8.00 10.01
CA GLY A 13 4.73 6.70 10.66
C GLY A 13 5.32 5.62 9.78
N ILE A 14 4.77 4.42 9.91
CA ILE A 14 5.35 3.19 9.37
C ILE A 14 4.41 2.53 8.36
N VAL A 15 5.00 1.87 7.36
CA VAL A 15 4.28 0.95 6.48
C VAL A 15 4.19 -0.39 7.21
N ALA A 16 3.05 -0.64 7.85
CA ALA A 16 2.85 -1.80 8.71
C ALA A 16 2.69 -3.10 7.92
N GLU A 17 2.04 -3.04 6.75
CA GLU A 17 1.93 -4.15 5.80
C GLU A 17 1.99 -3.59 4.37
N GLU A 18 2.51 -4.39 3.45
CA GLU A 18 2.64 -4.01 2.04
C GLU A 18 2.41 -5.24 1.15
N ALA A 19 1.47 -5.12 0.21
CA ALA A 19 1.22 -6.11 -0.82
C ALA A 19 1.72 -5.59 -2.16
N GLN A 20 2.49 -6.40 -2.90
CA GLN A 20 3.11 -6.00 -4.17
C GLN A 20 2.91 -7.04 -5.26
N ALA A 21 2.44 -6.59 -6.43
CA ALA A 21 2.38 -7.38 -7.65
C ALA A 21 3.12 -6.65 -8.77
N SER A 22 3.99 -7.34 -9.50
CA SER A 22 4.76 -6.77 -10.61
C SER A 22 4.19 -7.23 -11.95
N ASP A 23 4.14 -6.30 -12.90
CA ASP A 23 3.86 -6.55 -14.31
C ASP A 23 5.05 -6.07 -15.17
N GLU A 24 4.91 -6.01 -16.49
CA GLU A 24 5.98 -5.54 -17.39
C GLU A 24 6.29 -4.03 -17.25
N TYR A 25 5.36 -3.24 -16.69
CA TYR A 25 5.45 -1.77 -16.61
C TYR A 25 5.84 -1.25 -15.23
N LYS A 26 5.41 -1.91 -14.16
CA LYS A 26 5.45 -1.38 -12.79
C LYS A 26 5.34 -2.46 -11.72
N VAL A 27 5.61 -2.03 -10.48
CA VAL A 27 5.29 -2.79 -9.27
C VAL A 27 4.10 -2.11 -8.58
N SER A 28 2.90 -2.66 -8.81
CA SER A 28 1.67 -2.24 -8.15
C SER A 28 1.73 -2.56 -6.67
N THR A 29 1.39 -1.60 -5.81
CA THR A 29 1.59 -1.72 -4.37
C THR A 29 0.42 -1.14 -3.58
N ILE A 30 -0.05 -1.89 -2.57
CA ILE A 30 -0.98 -1.39 -1.57
C ILE A 30 -0.32 -1.46 -0.20
N GLN A 31 -0.30 -0.33 0.50
CA GLN A 31 0.32 -0.20 1.81
C GLN A 31 -0.71 0.09 2.89
N LEU A 32 -0.57 -0.61 4.01
CA LEU A 32 -1.20 -0.22 5.28
C LEU A 32 -0.28 0.75 6.01
N LEU A 33 -0.73 1.99 6.15
CA LEU A 33 -0.03 3.05 6.87
C LEU A 33 -0.51 3.07 8.32
N SER A 34 0.42 2.99 9.28
CA SER A 34 0.16 3.23 10.70
C SER A 34 0.79 4.55 11.10
N PHE A 35 -0.04 5.54 11.45
CA PHE A 35 0.41 6.86 11.87
C PHE A 35 0.88 6.84 13.32
N THR A 36 2.13 7.22 13.56
CA THR A 36 2.73 7.30 14.90
C THR A 36 2.84 8.74 15.39
N GLU A 37 2.97 9.71 14.49
CA GLU A 37 3.12 11.13 14.83
C GLU A 37 2.18 12.04 14.02
N GLY A 38 1.98 13.25 14.54
CA GLY A 38 1.16 14.29 13.92
C GLY A 38 -0.35 14.14 14.15
N PRO A 39 -1.16 15.01 13.52
CA PRO A 39 -2.63 15.07 13.73
C PRO A 39 -3.37 13.76 13.49
N ALA A 40 -2.85 12.89 12.61
CA ALA A 40 -3.44 11.60 12.30
C ALA A 40 -2.92 10.44 13.18
N SER A 41 -2.08 10.71 14.21
CA SER A 41 -1.52 9.67 15.08
C SER A 41 -2.60 8.74 15.66
N GLY A 42 -2.28 7.45 15.72
CA GLY A 42 -3.18 6.38 16.17
C GLY A 42 -4.15 5.87 15.10
N ARG A 43 -4.16 6.47 13.90
CA ARG A 43 -5.01 6.04 12.78
C ARG A 43 -4.28 5.10 11.81
N HIS A 44 -5.07 4.33 11.07
CA HIS A 44 -4.62 3.55 9.93
C HIS A 44 -5.16 4.15 8.63
N ALA A 45 -4.38 4.07 7.56
CA ALA A 45 -4.83 4.42 6.21
C ALA A 45 -4.32 3.40 5.19
N VAL A 46 -5.00 3.32 4.05
CA VAL A 46 -4.56 2.51 2.91
C VAL A 46 -4.03 3.43 1.82
N ARG A 47 -2.80 3.18 1.37
CA ARG A 47 -2.19 3.90 0.24
C ARG A 47 -2.07 2.98 -0.97
N PHE A 48 -2.64 3.42 -2.07
CA PHE A 48 -2.51 2.80 -3.39
C PHE A 48 -1.42 3.54 -4.16
N CYS A 49 -0.35 2.84 -4.52
CA CYS A 49 0.78 3.44 -5.23
C CYS A 49 1.47 2.41 -6.13
N TYR A 50 2.48 2.85 -6.86
CA TYR A 50 3.34 1.94 -7.60
C TYR A 50 4.77 2.43 -7.61
N TYR A 51 5.68 1.49 -7.84
CA TYR A 51 7.09 1.76 -8.04
C TYR A 51 7.46 1.42 -9.47
N SER A 52 8.47 2.11 -10.00
CA SER A 52 9.18 1.60 -11.17
C SER A 52 9.93 0.32 -10.81
N HIS A 53 10.32 -0.48 -11.80
CA HIS A 53 11.20 -1.64 -11.60
C HIS A 53 12.56 -1.29 -10.99
N ARG A 54 12.94 0.00 -11.03
CA ARG A 54 14.14 0.53 -10.36
C ARG A 54 13.89 0.92 -8.90
N GLY A 55 12.70 0.65 -8.36
CA GLY A 55 12.31 0.97 -6.98
C GLY A 55 11.93 2.42 -6.74
N THR A 56 11.71 3.22 -7.79
CA THR A 56 11.34 4.64 -7.65
C THR A 56 9.83 4.78 -7.41
N PHE A 57 9.44 5.40 -6.31
CA PHE A 57 8.04 5.71 -6.00
C PHE A 57 7.44 6.66 -7.05
N GLN A 58 6.28 6.32 -7.58
CA GLN A 58 5.59 7.11 -8.59
C GLN A 58 4.40 7.85 -7.98
N ARG A 59 4.19 9.09 -8.43
CA ARG A 59 3.15 10.00 -7.89
C ARG A 59 1.86 10.03 -8.71
N SER A 60 1.84 9.37 -9.87
CA SER A 60 0.62 9.24 -10.66
C SER A 60 -0.33 8.22 -10.01
N PRO A 61 -1.60 8.17 -10.42
CA PRO A 61 -2.53 7.17 -9.93
C PRO A 61 -2.06 5.74 -10.20
N LEU A 62 -2.30 4.84 -9.26
CA LEU A 62 -2.22 3.40 -9.53
C LEU A 62 -3.39 3.00 -10.44
N ILE A 63 -3.08 2.51 -11.64
CA ILE A 63 -4.06 1.98 -12.59
C ILE A 63 -3.86 0.47 -12.69
N LEU A 64 -4.96 -0.27 -12.56
CA LEU A 64 -5.00 -1.74 -12.57
C LEU A 64 -5.99 -2.20 -13.64
N ASP A 65 -5.61 -3.24 -14.38
CA ASP A 65 -6.51 -4.03 -15.21
C ASP A 65 -7.00 -5.28 -14.45
N GLU A 66 -7.88 -6.06 -15.08
CA GLU A 66 -8.47 -7.26 -14.50
C GLU A 66 -7.43 -8.33 -14.09
N SER A 67 -6.39 -8.51 -14.91
CA SER A 67 -5.27 -9.40 -14.59
C SER A 67 -4.52 -8.94 -13.34
N SER A 68 -4.18 -7.66 -13.28
CA SER A 68 -3.43 -7.04 -12.18
C SER A 68 -4.21 -7.13 -10.86
N ILE A 69 -5.53 -7.02 -10.90
CA ILE A 69 -6.40 -7.16 -9.72
C ILE A 69 -6.28 -8.57 -9.13
N SER A 70 -6.27 -9.60 -9.97
CA SER A 70 -6.20 -10.99 -9.51
C SER A 70 -4.89 -11.30 -8.79
N ASP A 71 -3.78 -10.81 -9.33
CA ASP A 71 -2.46 -10.95 -8.70
C ASP A 71 -2.38 -10.15 -7.40
N LEU A 72 -2.77 -8.88 -7.43
CA LEU A 72 -2.71 -8.03 -6.23
C LEU A 72 -3.62 -8.54 -5.11
N ARG A 73 -4.78 -9.13 -5.43
CA ARG A 73 -5.67 -9.76 -4.46
C ARG A 73 -4.98 -10.91 -3.71
N ARG A 74 -4.18 -11.74 -4.41
CA ARG A 74 -3.42 -12.83 -3.77
C ARG A 74 -2.44 -12.27 -2.75
N GLU A 75 -1.72 -11.22 -3.12
CA GLU A 75 -0.73 -10.58 -2.26
C GLU A 75 -1.39 -9.88 -1.06
N VAL A 76 -2.53 -9.22 -1.26
CA VAL A 76 -3.32 -8.63 -0.18
C VAL A 76 -3.77 -9.69 0.83
N LYS A 77 -4.18 -10.88 0.39
CA LYS A 77 -4.57 -11.98 1.30
C LYS A 77 -3.44 -12.45 2.21
N ALA A 78 -2.17 -12.24 1.83
CA ALA A 78 -1.02 -12.53 2.67
C ALA A 78 -0.75 -11.43 3.73
N CYS A 79 -1.45 -10.29 3.65
CA CYS A 79 -1.38 -9.16 4.57
C CYS A 79 -2.68 -9.09 5.40
N PRO A 80 -2.77 -9.76 6.56
CA PRO A 80 -4.05 -9.98 7.24
C PRO A 80 -4.72 -8.69 7.72
N LYS A 81 -3.97 -7.69 8.20
CA LYS A 81 -4.56 -6.41 8.66
C LYS A 81 -5.04 -5.59 7.46
N LEU A 82 -4.25 -5.55 6.39
CA LEU A 82 -4.60 -4.86 5.16
C LEU A 82 -5.83 -5.50 4.50
N HIS A 83 -5.86 -6.82 4.39
CA HIS A 83 -7.00 -7.57 3.88
C HIS A 83 -8.27 -7.27 4.69
N ALA A 84 -8.20 -7.39 6.02
CA ALA A 84 -9.35 -7.11 6.89
C ALA A 84 -9.88 -5.68 6.75
N LEU A 85 -9.01 -4.69 6.53
CA LEU A 85 -9.42 -3.31 6.32
C LEU A 85 -10.05 -3.11 4.93
N LEU A 86 -9.46 -3.68 3.88
CA LEU A 86 -9.97 -3.59 2.51
C LEU A 86 -11.28 -4.34 2.31
N SER A 87 -11.50 -5.48 2.98
CA SER A 87 -12.78 -6.21 2.89
C SER A 87 -13.96 -5.33 3.28
N LYS A 88 -13.80 -4.40 4.24
CA LYS A 88 -14.86 -3.46 4.64
C LYS A 88 -15.28 -2.46 3.55
N LEU A 89 -14.51 -2.36 2.46
CA LEU A 89 -14.81 -1.46 1.34
C LEU A 89 -15.70 -2.13 0.30
N VAL A 90 -15.64 -3.45 0.17
CA VAL A 90 -16.22 -4.21 -0.95
C VAL A 90 -17.24 -5.26 -0.54
N GLU A 91 -17.26 -5.63 0.75
CA GLU A 91 -18.25 -6.51 1.38
C GLU A 91 -19.25 -5.71 2.20
#